data_AF-A0A4S8MGR6-F1
#
_entry.id   AF-A0A4S8MGR6-F1
#
_cell.length_a   1.000
_cell.length_b   1.000
_cell.length_c   1.000
_cell.angle_alpha   90.00
_cell.angle_beta   90.00
_cell.angle_gamma   90.00
#
_symmetry.space_group_name_H-M   'P 1'
#
loop_
_entity.id
_entity.type
_entity.pdbx_description
1 polymer ?
#
loop_
_entity_poly.entity_id
_entity_poly.type
_entity_poly.pdbx_seq_one_letter_code
_entity_poly.pdbx_strand_id
1 'polypeptide(L)'
;MNITHTPPIASDDGTTSAASADPGHLGSVTVLPTTFKTGSYGWTGSKRITVELENDTEGEKEKVQVMLTINATVMGSKQAPADDETNGAETKEEAKGTAKEDADGEADAEE
;
A
#
# COMPACT_ATOMS: atom_id res chain seq x y z
N MET A 1 11.23 -1.27 -4.79
CA MET A 1 10.05 -0.86 -5.57
C MET A 1 10.30 0.52 -6.14
N ASN A 2 9.98 0.75 -7.41
CA ASN A 2 10.15 2.05 -8.07
C ASN A 2 8.80 2.76 -8.18
N ILE A 3 8.81 4.07 -7.94
CA ILE A 3 7.63 4.93 -7.99
C ILE A 3 7.86 5.90 -9.15
N THR A 4 6.90 5.94 -10.07
CA THR A 4 6.94 6.78 -11.25
C THR A 4 5.55 7.25 -11.62
N HIS A 5 5.47 8.41 -12.26
CA HIS A 5 4.24 8.92 -12.88
C HIS A 5 4.25 8.75 -14.42
N THR A 6 5.31 8.18 -14.99
CA THR A 6 5.31 7.78 -16.41
C THR A 6 4.40 6.58 -16.59
N PRO A 7 3.47 6.60 -17.56
CA PRO A 7 2.66 5.44 -17.89
C PRO A 7 3.54 4.22 -18.21
N PRO A 8 3.19 3.01 -17.75
CA PRO A 8 4.01 1.82 -18.03
C PRO A 8 4.02 1.54 -19.54
N ILE A 9 5.19 1.75 -20.16
CA ILE A 9 5.46 1.37 -21.55
C ILE A 9 5.89 -0.10 -21.59
N ALA A 10 5.19 -0.93 -22.36
CA ALA A 10 5.44 -2.38 -22.46
C ALA A 10 6.67 -2.76 -23.32
N SER A 11 7.57 -1.83 -23.61
CA SER A 11 8.67 -2.03 -24.57
C SER A 11 9.96 -2.39 -23.84
N ASP A 12 10.26 -3.69 -23.85
CA ASP A 12 11.43 -4.31 -23.25
C ASP A 12 12.53 -4.48 -24.31
N ASP A 13 13.43 -3.50 -24.43
CA ASP A 13 14.68 -3.68 -25.20
C ASP A 13 15.85 -4.08 -24.28
N GLY A 14 15.61 -4.41 -23.00
CA GLY A 14 16.53 -5.16 -22.13
C GLY A 14 17.88 -4.54 -21.78
N THR A 15 18.28 -3.41 -22.37
CA THR A 15 19.66 -2.86 -22.22
C THR A 15 19.81 -1.81 -21.13
N THR A 16 18.71 -1.25 -20.61
CA THR A 16 18.75 -0.20 -19.58
C THR A 16 17.64 -0.45 -18.57
N SER A 17 17.94 -0.33 -17.27
CA SER A 17 16.90 -0.34 -16.23
C SER A 17 15.86 0.74 -16.55
N ALA A 18 14.61 0.34 -16.80
CA ALA A 18 13.52 1.25 -17.14
C ALA A 18 13.43 2.40 -16.14
N ALA A 19 13.75 2.16 -14.86
CA ALA A 19 13.72 3.18 -13.81
C ALA A 19 14.84 4.23 -13.87
N SER A 20 16.02 3.92 -14.46
CA SER A 20 17.12 4.91 -14.58
C SER A 20 16.98 5.82 -15.79
N ALA A 21 16.16 5.43 -16.77
CA ALA A 21 15.87 6.20 -17.97
C ALA A 21 14.48 6.86 -17.95
N ASP A 22 13.75 6.73 -16.84
CA ASP A 22 12.38 7.18 -16.70
C ASP A 22 12.31 8.66 -16.29
N PRO A 23 11.84 9.56 -17.16
CA PRO A 23 11.70 10.98 -16.86
C PRO A 23 10.71 11.26 -15.72
N GLY A 24 9.79 10.33 -15.48
CA GLY A 24 8.78 10.42 -14.42
C GLY A 24 9.17 9.75 -13.11
N HIS A 25 10.43 9.33 -12.95
CA HIS A 25 10.89 8.66 -11.73
C HIS A 25 10.79 9.59 -10.52
N LEU A 26 9.92 9.22 -9.57
CA LEU A 26 9.72 9.95 -8.31
C LEU A 26 10.61 9.40 -7.18
N GLY A 27 11.08 8.15 -7.32
CA GLY A 27 12.06 7.56 -6.43
C GLY A 27 11.92 6.05 -6.27
N SER A 28 12.91 5.44 -5.61
CA SER A 28 12.88 4.03 -5.19
C SER A 28 12.68 3.89 -3.68
N VAL A 29 11.91 2.91 -3.26
CA VAL A 29 11.73 2.52 -1.85
C VAL A 29 12.14 1.06 -1.67
N THR A 30 13.02 0.83 -0.70
CA THR A 30 13.35 -0.52 -0.24
C THR A 30 12.24 -0.99 0.69
N VAL A 31 11.67 -2.15 0.39
CA VAL A 31 10.69 -2.79 1.25
C VAL A 31 11.34 -4.00 1.91
N LEU A 32 11.08 -4.19 3.19
CA LEU A 32 11.66 -5.27 3.98
C LEU A 32 10.62 -6.37 4.20
N PRO A 33 10.98 -7.64 3.98
CA PRO A 33 10.22 -8.78 4.46
C PRO A 33 9.89 -8.64 5.94
N THR A 34 8.64 -8.89 6.33
CA THR A 34 8.19 -8.76 7.72
C THR A 34 7.05 -9.72 8.00
N THR A 35 7.08 -10.37 9.17
CA THR A 35 5.93 -11.08 9.72
C THR A 35 5.12 -10.10 10.57
N PHE A 36 3.86 -9.90 10.20
CA PHE A 36 2.95 -9.02 10.92
C PHE A 36 2.50 -9.67 12.23
N LYS A 37 2.04 -8.85 13.18
CA LYS A 37 1.51 -9.32 14.48
C LYS A 37 0.36 -10.32 14.33
N THR A 38 -0.36 -10.27 13.22
CA THR A 38 -1.44 -11.17 12.82
C THR A 38 -0.95 -12.54 12.31
N GLY A 39 0.36 -12.79 12.29
CA GLY A 39 0.98 -14.03 11.80
C GLY A 39 1.14 -14.12 10.28
N SER A 40 0.58 -13.18 9.51
CA SER A 40 0.79 -13.11 8.07
C SER A 40 2.18 -12.58 7.73
N TYR A 41 2.76 -13.04 6.63
CA TYR A 41 4.01 -12.53 6.08
C TYR A 41 3.76 -11.48 5.00
N GLY A 42 4.70 -10.56 4.80
CA GLY A 42 4.66 -9.61 3.69
C GLY A 42 5.83 -8.64 3.69
N TRP A 43 5.61 -7.43 3.18
CA TRP A 43 6.62 -6.39 3.05
C TRP A 43 6.14 -5.06 3.61
N THR A 44 7.04 -4.35 4.29
CA THR A 44 6.82 -2.99 4.77
C THR A 44 7.90 -2.05 4.26
N GLY A 45 7.54 -0.80 4.01
CA GLY A 45 8.48 0.26 3.65
C GLY A 45 7.84 1.62 3.69
N SER A 46 8.63 2.67 3.90
CA SER A 46 8.14 4.05 3.86
C SER A 46 9.17 4.96 3.22
N LYS A 47 8.70 5.98 2.50
CA LYS A 47 9.54 7.00 1.87
C LYS A 47 8.80 8.33 1.79
N ARG A 48 9.50 9.41 2.10
CA ARG A 48 9.05 10.77 1.78
C ARG A 48 9.45 11.10 0.34
N ILE A 49 8.49 11.54 -0.47
CA ILE A 49 8.70 11.96 -1.86
C ILE A 49 8.16 13.37 -2.06
N THR A 50 8.70 14.10 -3.04
CA THR A 50 8.17 15.40 -3.47
C THR A 50 7.37 15.19 -4.75
N VAL A 51 6.18 15.76 -4.82
CA VAL A 51 5.27 15.69 -5.97
C VAL A 51 4.93 17.11 -6.41
N GLU A 52 4.87 17.33 -7.72
CA GLU A 52 4.36 18.57 -8.31
C GLU A 52 2.86 18.40 -8.58
N LEU A 53 2.03 19.25 -7.98
CA LEU A 53 0.60 19.34 -8.24
C LEU A 53 0.34 20.51 -9.18
N GLU A 54 -0.42 20.28 -10.24
CA GLU A 54 -0.91 21.36 -11.10
C GLU A 54 -2.21 21.88 -10.49
N ASN A 55 -2.27 23.18 -10.21
CA ASN A 55 -3.47 23.80 -9.66
C ASN A 55 -4.34 24.27 -10.83
N ASP A 56 -5.55 23.71 -10.96
CA ASP A 56 -6.47 23.90 -12.10
C ASP A 56 -6.85 25.36 -12.38
N THR A 57 -6.53 26.27 -11.45
CA THR A 57 -7.00 27.65 -11.47
C THR A 57 -6.00 28.64 -12.08
N GLU A 58 -4.69 28.38 -12.00
CA GLU A 58 -3.66 29.37 -12.37
C GLU A 58 -2.45 28.80 -13.15
N GLY A 59 -2.41 27.48 -13.42
CA GLY A 59 -1.29 26.86 -14.14
C GLY A 59 0.04 26.89 -13.36
N GLU A 60 0.02 27.34 -12.10
CA GLU A 60 1.15 27.27 -11.21
C GLU A 60 1.30 25.84 -10.65
N LYS A 61 2.52 25.30 -10.73
CA LYS A 61 2.87 23.99 -10.18
C LYS A 61 3.32 24.14 -8.74
N GLU A 62 2.62 23.53 -7.80
CA GLU A 62 2.99 23.50 -6.39
C GLU A 62 3.80 22.24 -6.06
N LYS A 63 4.93 22.41 -5.36
CA LYS A 63 5.73 21.28 -4.85
C LYS A 63 5.29 20.91 -3.44
N VAL A 64 4.73 19.72 -3.27
CA VAL A 64 4.33 19.19 -1.96
C VAL A 64 5.19 17.98 -1.59
N GLN A 65 5.43 17.78 -0.29
CA GLN A 65 6.07 16.58 0.23
C GLN A 65 5.01 15.62 0.78
N VAL A 66 5.00 14.38 0.29
CA VAL A 66 4.08 13.33 0.75
C VAL A 66 4.84 12.17 1.36
N MET A 67 4.21 11.46 2.27
CA MET A 67 4.74 10.24 2.88
C MET A 67 4.06 9.03 2.25
N LEU A 68 4.81 8.27 1.46
CA LEU A 68 4.36 7.00 0.93
C LEU A 68 4.71 5.90 1.91
N THR A 69 3.70 5.16 2.36
CA THR A 69 3.88 3.98 3.21
C THR A 69 3.28 2.76 2.51
N ILE A 70 4.07 1.70 2.42
CA ILE A 70 3.68 0.43 1.80
C ILE A 70 3.56 -0.61 2.92
N ASN A 71 2.39 -1.23 3.00
CA ASN A 71 2.15 -2.43 3.78
C ASN A 71 1.51 -3.46 2.85
N ALA A 72 2.31 -4.39 2.36
CA ALA A 72 1.89 -5.45 1.47
C ALA A 72 1.82 -6.76 2.26
N THR A 73 0.65 -7.38 2.34
CA THR A 73 0.49 -8.70 2.97
C THR A 73 0.41 -9.77 1.88
N VAL A 74 1.13 -10.87 2.07
CA VAL A 74 0.98 -12.05 1.20
C VAL A 74 -0.35 -12.72 1.54
N MET A 75 -1.25 -12.76 0.55
CA MET A 75 -2.54 -13.46 0.66
C MET A 75 -2.30 -14.95 0.96
N GLY A 76 -3.03 -15.50 1.94
CA GLY A 76 -2.88 -16.90 2.36
C GLY A 76 -1.61 -17.22 3.18
N SER A 77 -0.83 -16.21 3.58
CA SER A 77 0.44 -16.42 4.30
C SER A 77 0.32 -16.71 5.79
N LYS A 78 -0.89 -16.61 6.37
CA LYS A 78 -1.12 -17.16 7.71
C LYS A 78 -0.78 -18.64 7.59
N GLN A 79 0.21 -19.13 8.34
CA GLN A 79 0.55 -20.54 8.35
C GLN A 79 -0.74 -21.36 8.43
N ALA A 80 -1.15 -21.97 7.31
CA ALA A 80 -1.90 -23.19 7.38
C ALA A 80 -0.99 -24.15 8.17
N PRO A 81 -1.53 -24.92 9.13
CA PRO A 81 -0.74 -25.92 9.84
C PRO A 81 0.03 -26.73 8.78
N ALA A 82 1.33 -26.92 9.00
CA ALA A 82 2.18 -27.68 8.10
C ALA A 82 1.46 -29.00 7.78
N ASP A 83 1.15 -29.20 6.51
CA ASP A 83 0.35 -30.31 5.99
C ASP A 83 0.99 -31.64 6.43
N ASP A 84 0.42 -32.24 7.47
CA ASP A 84 0.17 -33.66 7.50
C ASP A 84 -1.19 -33.84 6.83
N GLU A 85 -1.13 -34.20 5.55
CA GLU A 85 -2.18 -34.77 4.71
C GLU A 85 -3.62 -34.18 4.77
N THR A 86 -3.98 -33.53 3.67
CA THR A 86 -5.22 -33.71 2.86
C THR A 86 -6.31 -32.62 2.90
N ASN A 87 -6.81 -32.40 1.67
CA ASN A 87 -8.06 -31.77 1.24
C ASN A 87 -8.10 -30.25 1.08
N GLY A 88 -8.15 -29.88 -0.21
CA GLY A 88 -8.63 -28.58 -0.65
C GLY A 88 -10.09 -28.36 -0.26
N ALA A 89 -10.37 -27.13 0.15
CA ALA A 89 -11.67 -26.50 0.00
C ALA A 89 -11.42 -25.01 -0.18
N GLU A 90 -11.76 -24.53 -1.38
CA GLU A 90 -11.96 -23.11 -1.66
C GLU A 90 -13.02 -22.56 -0.69
N THR A 91 -12.72 -21.48 0.01
CA THR A 91 -13.76 -20.66 0.66
C THR A 91 -13.51 -19.19 0.37
N LYS A 92 -14.29 -18.68 -0.58
CA LYS A 92 -14.72 -17.28 -0.65
C LYS A 92 -15.36 -16.88 0.67
N GLU A 93 -14.96 -15.74 1.23
CA GLU A 93 -15.81 -14.66 1.72
C GLU A 93 -14.99 -13.79 2.66
N GLU A 94 -14.72 -12.53 2.29
CA GLU A 94 -14.71 -11.41 3.26
C GLU A 94 -15.07 -10.11 2.52
N ALA A 95 -16.35 -9.74 2.57
CA ALA A 95 -16.82 -8.38 2.32
C ALA A 95 -18.10 -8.11 3.12
N LYS A 96 -17.94 -7.86 4.42
CA LYS A 96 -18.83 -7.12 5.34
C LYS A 96 -18.11 -7.12 6.69
N GLY A 97 -17.54 -6.03 7.18
CA GLY A 97 -18.18 -4.74 7.39
C GLY A 97 -18.55 -4.64 8.86
N THR A 98 -17.75 -3.94 9.65
CA THR A 98 -18.15 -3.41 10.96
C THR A 98 -17.41 -2.09 11.19
N ALA A 99 -18.02 -1.02 10.68
CA ALA A 99 -18.02 0.25 11.40
C ALA A 99 -19.02 0.10 12.55
N LYS A 100 -18.54 0.11 13.78
CA LYS A 100 -19.34 0.37 14.97
C LYS A 100 -18.49 1.30 15.84
N GLU A 101 -18.67 2.60 15.63
CA GLU A 101 -18.38 3.59 16.66
C GLU A 101 -19.49 3.45 17.69
N ASP A 102 -19.10 3.04 18.89
CA ASP A 102 -19.96 3.01 20.07
C ASP A 102 -20.30 4.45 20.49
N ALA A 103 -21.59 4.75 20.46
CA ALA A 103 -22.22 5.83 21.20
C ALA A 103 -22.93 5.21 22.42
N ASP A 104 -22.55 5.66 23.60
CA ASP A 104 -23.22 5.47 24.90
C ASP A 104 -22.59 6.53 25.83
N GLY A 105 -23.25 7.43 26.57
CA GLY A 105 -24.62 7.85 26.89
C GLY A 105 -24.44 8.95 27.98
N GLU A 106 -25.02 10.15 27.88
CA GLU A 106 -26.22 10.63 28.64
C GLU A 106 -26.20 10.25 30.15
N ALA A 107 -26.38 11.08 31.20
CA ALA A 107 -26.94 12.40 31.52
C ALA A 107 -26.19 12.92 32.82
N ASP A 108 -26.35 14.09 33.45
CA ASP A 108 -27.57 14.79 33.88
C ASP A 108 -27.21 16.11 34.64
N ALA A 109 -28.17 17.05 34.63
CA ALA A 109 -28.55 18.07 35.63
C ALA A 109 -27.63 19.22 36.14
N GLU A 110 -28.17 20.43 35.94
CA GLU A 110 -28.38 21.59 36.87
C GLU A 110 -27.23 22.16 37.71
N GLU A 111 -26.82 23.41 37.39
CA GLU A 111 -27.06 24.64 38.20
C GLU A 111 -26.89 25.90 37.31
#